data_AF-A0A176Z2N1-F1
#
_entry.id   AF-A0A176Z2N1-F1
#
_cell.length_a   1.000
_cell.length_b   1.000
_cell.length_c   1.000
_cell.angle_alpha   90.00
_cell.angle_beta   90.00
_cell.angle_gamma   90.00
#
_symmetry.space_group_name_H-M   'P 1'
#
loop_
_entity.id
_entity.type
_entity.pdbx_description
1 polymer ?
#
loop_
_entity_poly.entity_id
_entity_poly.type
_entity_poly.pdbx_seq_one_letter_code
_entity_poly.pdbx_strand_id
1 'polypeptide(L)'
;MKYGSIEYQYAAPIARSLVEDAEFRRWVLSKSKFSSSSDARILHKEMQAYRKNPTAEWWRFYFTEGCRCLGCSGKETDILAMFEDDGGSRRFAIHFEIKQPKDKFKADGVQARGYPLRAECWVDKPPPKVLPHHDASTGIFFSEGKRAEYAPHLDNFQTKITFEEIEREFPHLAEWAR
;
A
#
# COMPACT_ATOMS: atom_id res chain seq x y z
N MET A 1 7.62 1.03 18.62
CA MET A 1 6.24 0.58 18.34
C MET A 1 6.36 -0.73 17.59
N LYS A 2 6.05 -1.87 18.22
CA LYS A 2 6.00 -3.15 17.49
C LYS A 2 4.73 -3.08 16.65
N TYR A 3 4.87 -3.00 15.33
CA TYR A 3 3.79 -3.35 14.44
C TYR A 3 3.25 -4.72 14.83
N GLY A 4 1.93 -4.90 14.75
CA GLY A 4 1.31 -6.14 15.18
C GLY A 4 1.95 -7.29 14.42
N SER A 5 2.35 -8.36 15.13
CA SER A 5 2.83 -9.59 14.47
C SER A 5 1.83 -10.06 13.40
N ILE A 6 0.54 -9.79 13.61
CA ILE A 6 -0.55 -10.12 12.70
C ILE A 6 -0.58 -9.20 11.47
N GLU A 7 -0.48 -7.87 11.62
CA GLU A 7 -0.43 -6.98 10.45
C GLU A 7 0.77 -7.34 9.54
N TYR A 8 1.86 -7.86 10.12
CA TYR A 8 3.02 -8.33 9.35
C TYR A 8 2.74 -9.61 8.59
N GLN A 9 2.01 -10.55 9.20
CA GLN A 9 1.62 -11.80 8.57
C GLN A 9 0.81 -11.57 7.28
N TYR A 10 0.00 -10.51 7.22
CA TYR A 10 -0.76 -10.18 6.03
C TYR A 10 0.00 -9.26 5.06
N ALA A 11 0.72 -8.27 5.57
CA ALA A 11 1.41 -7.29 4.71
C ALA A 11 2.65 -7.88 4.01
N ALA A 12 3.43 -8.71 4.70
CA ALA A 12 4.71 -9.18 4.20
C ALA A 12 4.60 -10.10 2.97
N PRO A 13 3.67 -11.10 2.92
CA PRO A 13 3.46 -11.89 1.71
C PRO A 13 3.06 -11.03 0.53
N ILE A 14 2.14 -10.07 0.70
CA ILE A 14 1.71 -9.15 -0.36
C ILE A 14 2.89 -8.33 -0.88
N ALA A 15 3.65 -7.69 0.03
CA ALA A 15 4.79 -6.88 -0.36
C ALA A 15 5.85 -7.72 -1.11
N ARG A 16 6.13 -8.95 -0.63
CA ARG A 16 7.04 -9.87 -1.31
C ARG A 16 6.53 -10.23 -2.71
N SER A 17 5.26 -10.59 -2.84
CA SER A 17 4.66 -10.97 -4.12
C SER A 17 4.63 -9.83 -5.13
N LEU A 18 4.47 -8.57 -4.69
CA LEU A 18 4.61 -7.41 -5.58
C LEU A 18 5.99 -7.37 -6.26
N VAL A 19 7.04 -7.95 -5.64
CA VAL A 19 8.39 -8.04 -6.18
C VAL A 19 8.57 -9.31 -7.00
N GLU A 20 8.28 -10.46 -6.40
CA GLU A 20 8.66 -11.78 -6.90
C GLU A 20 7.69 -12.34 -7.95
N ASP A 21 6.43 -11.91 -7.93
CA ASP A 21 5.37 -12.42 -8.82
C ASP A 21 4.89 -11.30 -9.76
N ALA A 22 5.37 -11.34 -11.00
CA ALA A 22 5.02 -10.35 -12.00
C ALA A 22 3.53 -10.39 -12.38
N GLU A 23 2.90 -11.57 -12.35
CA GLU A 23 1.49 -11.71 -12.67
C GLU A 23 0.62 -11.10 -11.57
N PHE A 24 0.95 -11.37 -10.31
CA PHE A 24 0.30 -10.72 -9.16
C PHE A 24 0.46 -9.20 -9.21
N ARG A 25 1.66 -8.69 -9.49
CA ARG A 25 1.89 -7.24 -9.63
C ARG A 25 1.04 -6.63 -10.74
N ARG A 26 0.99 -7.24 -11.94
CA ARG A 26 0.13 -6.77 -13.04
C ARG A 26 -1.34 -6.76 -12.63
N TRP A 27 -1.80 -7.79 -11.94
CA TRP A 27 -3.18 -7.92 -11.47
C TRP A 27 -3.55 -6.86 -10.41
N VAL A 28 -2.65 -6.55 -9.48
CA VAL A 28 -2.86 -5.45 -8.53
C VAL A 28 -2.96 -4.11 -9.26
N LEU A 29 -2.08 -3.86 -10.23
CA LEU A 29 -2.06 -2.61 -11.00
C LEU A 29 -3.28 -2.48 -11.92
N SER A 30 -3.76 -3.58 -12.52
CA SER A 30 -4.94 -3.57 -13.39
C SER A 30 -6.23 -3.18 -12.65
N LYS A 31 -6.29 -3.42 -11.33
CA LYS A 31 -7.39 -2.99 -10.44
C LYS A 31 -7.25 -1.55 -9.91
N SER A 32 -6.18 -0.85 -10.27
CA SER A 32 -5.92 0.52 -9.82
C SER A 32 -6.21 1.53 -10.92
N LYS A 33 -6.11 2.83 -10.61
CA LYS A 33 -6.13 3.89 -11.64
C LYS A 33 -4.93 3.84 -12.61
N PHE A 34 -3.92 3.01 -12.30
CA PHE A 34 -2.71 2.82 -13.10
C PHE A 34 -2.79 1.57 -14.00
N SER A 35 -3.99 1.12 -14.35
CA SER A 35 -4.20 -0.08 -15.17
C SER A 35 -3.51 -0.03 -16.54
N SER A 36 -3.35 1.17 -17.12
CA SER A 36 -2.59 1.38 -18.37
C SER A 36 -1.08 1.15 -18.21
N SER A 37 -0.60 1.03 -16.98
CA SER A 37 0.81 0.79 -16.62
C SER A 37 0.93 -0.53 -15.85
N SER A 38 0.14 -1.54 -16.20
CA SER A 38 0.14 -2.85 -15.51
C SER A 38 1.51 -3.53 -15.49
N ASP A 39 2.34 -3.31 -16.50
CA ASP A 39 3.70 -3.86 -16.58
C ASP A 39 4.76 -3.02 -15.86
N ALA A 40 4.35 -1.98 -15.12
CA ALA A 40 5.27 -1.12 -14.39
C ALA A 40 6.15 -1.92 -13.41
N ARG A 41 7.41 -1.52 -13.35
CA ARG A 41 8.42 -2.15 -12.50
C ARG A 41 8.31 -1.59 -11.09
N ILE A 42 8.33 -2.47 -10.09
CA ILE A 42 8.40 -2.05 -8.68
C ILE A 42 9.81 -1.60 -8.30
N LEU A 43 9.90 -0.45 -7.63
CA LEU A 43 11.13 0.24 -7.25
C LEU A 43 11.69 -0.19 -5.89
N HIS A 44 11.46 -1.44 -5.47
CA HIS A 44 11.81 -1.90 -4.11
C HIS A 44 13.29 -1.69 -3.75
N LYS A 45 14.22 -1.89 -4.69
CA LYS A 45 15.66 -1.70 -4.47
C LYS A 45 16.01 -0.21 -4.31
N GLU A 46 15.43 0.63 -5.14
CA GLU A 46 15.60 2.08 -5.10
C GLU A 46 15.02 2.66 -3.82
N MET A 47 13.83 2.20 -3.41
CA MET A 47 13.21 2.56 -2.13
C MET A 47 14.11 2.16 -0.95
N GLN A 48 14.65 0.94 -0.96
CA GLN A 48 15.56 0.47 0.07
C GLN A 48 16.85 1.31 0.15
N ALA A 49 17.49 1.56 -0.98
CA ALA A 49 18.70 2.36 -1.06
C ALA A 49 18.46 3.81 -0.59
N TYR A 50 17.32 4.40 -0.95
CA TYR A 50 16.98 5.78 -0.62
C TYR A 50 16.75 6.00 0.88
N ARG A 51 16.21 5.01 1.59
CA ARG A 51 15.96 5.10 3.04
C ARG A 51 17.22 5.10 3.90
N LYS A 52 18.38 4.72 3.35
CA LYS A 52 19.69 4.62 4.05
C LYS A 52 19.65 3.78 5.33
N ASN A 53 18.72 2.82 5.42
CA ASN A 53 18.64 1.85 6.51
C ASN A 53 18.55 0.43 5.93
N PRO A 54 19.65 -0.34 5.92
CA PRO A 54 19.70 -1.63 5.23
C PRO A 54 18.84 -2.71 5.88
N THR A 55 18.45 -2.57 7.16
CA THR A 55 17.65 -3.57 7.89
C THR A 55 16.16 -3.25 7.88
N ALA A 56 15.77 -2.06 7.41
CA ALA A 56 14.36 -1.74 7.24
C ALA A 56 13.79 -2.50 6.05
N GLU A 57 12.59 -3.04 6.19
CA GLU A 57 11.78 -3.48 5.07
C GLU A 57 11.45 -2.28 4.15
N TRP A 58 11.55 -2.48 2.84
CA TRP A 58 11.44 -1.41 1.84
C TRP A 58 10.04 -0.78 1.79
N TRP A 59 9.00 -1.47 2.25
CA TRP A 59 7.59 -1.14 2.06
C TRP A 59 6.91 -0.47 3.26
N ARG A 60 7.48 -0.53 4.46
CA ARG A 60 6.82 -0.11 5.73
C ARG A 60 7.53 1.02 6.46
N PHE A 61 6.95 1.48 7.56
CA PHE A 61 7.48 2.57 8.39
C PHE A 61 7.66 3.85 7.58
N TYR A 62 6.69 4.14 6.73
CA TYR A 62 6.57 5.41 6.02
C TYR A 62 5.54 6.27 6.73
N PHE A 63 6.04 7.25 7.47
CA PHE A 63 5.25 8.30 8.12
C PHE A 63 6.09 9.59 8.17
N THR A 64 5.45 10.71 8.47
CA THR A 64 6.15 11.97 8.72
C THR A 64 5.46 12.74 9.82
N GLU A 65 6.24 13.36 10.70
CA GLU A 65 5.72 14.33 11.69
C GLU A 65 5.89 15.78 11.21
N GLY A 66 6.69 15.99 10.15
CA GLY A 66 6.99 17.32 9.62
C GLY A 66 5.83 17.92 8.83
N CYS A 67 4.95 17.10 8.27
CA CYS A 67 3.75 17.57 7.57
C CYS A 67 2.54 17.55 8.51
N ARG A 68 1.93 18.73 8.70
CA ARG A 68 0.75 18.95 9.56
C ARG A 68 -0.60 18.83 8.83
N CYS A 69 -0.61 18.40 7.56
CA CYS A 69 -1.88 18.14 6.88
C CYS A 69 -2.62 16.97 7.54
N LEU A 70 -3.94 16.92 7.34
CA LEU A 70 -4.82 15.92 7.94
C LEU A 70 -4.44 14.47 7.58
N GLY A 71 -3.80 14.25 6.43
CA GLY A 71 -3.35 12.92 6.00
C GLY A 71 -2.01 12.44 6.58
N CYS A 72 -1.11 13.36 6.93
CA CYS A 72 0.30 13.04 7.20
C CYS A 72 0.67 12.97 8.68
N SER A 73 0.07 13.78 9.55
CA SER A 73 0.50 14.04 10.94
C SER A 73 0.74 12.79 11.81
N GLY A 74 1.92 12.17 11.68
CA GLY A 74 2.29 10.91 12.34
C GLY A 74 1.54 9.68 11.84
N LYS A 75 0.84 9.77 10.70
CA LYS A 75 0.06 8.65 10.15
C LYS A 75 0.93 7.83 9.19
N GLU A 76 0.92 6.52 9.39
CA GLU A 76 1.64 5.54 8.59
C GLU A 76 0.75 4.96 7.48
N THR A 77 1.40 4.48 6.42
CA THR A 77 0.80 3.55 5.44
C THR A 77 1.39 2.17 5.68
N ASP A 78 0.56 1.13 5.63
CA ASP A 78 1.02 -0.23 5.95
C ASP A 78 2.02 -0.72 4.89
N ILE A 79 1.67 -0.53 3.61
CA ILE A 79 2.59 -0.76 2.48
C ILE A 79 2.61 0.51 1.61
N LEU A 80 3.79 1.08 1.42
CA LEU A 80 4.07 2.00 0.31
C LEU A 80 4.69 1.19 -0.81
N ALA A 81 4.03 1.13 -1.97
CA ALA A 81 4.57 0.51 -3.17
C ALA A 81 4.81 1.59 -4.23
N MET A 82 6.04 1.71 -4.73
CA MET A 82 6.37 2.65 -5.79
C MET A 82 6.75 1.93 -7.05
N PHE A 83 6.26 2.44 -8.17
CA PHE A 83 6.41 1.86 -9.49
C PHE A 83 6.96 2.90 -10.45
N GLU A 84 7.57 2.39 -11.52
CA GLU A 84 8.06 3.16 -12.65
C GLU A 84 7.50 2.54 -13.93
N ASP A 85 6.92 3.38 -14.78
CA ASP A 85 6.34 2.97 -16.06
C ASP A 85 7.38 2.40 -17.02
N ASP A 86 6.89 1.75 -18.07
CA ASP A 86 7.77 1.29 -19.14
C ASP A 86 8.41 2.49 -19.84
N GLY A 87 9.74 2.52 -19.88
CA GLY A 87 10.53 3.66 -20.36
C GLY A 87 11.04 4.63 -19.29
N GLY A 88 10.65 4.48 -18.02
CA GLY A 88 11.25 5.23 -16.92
C GLY A 88 10.85 6.71 -16.81
N SER A 89 9.78 7.10 -17.49
CA SER A 89 9.35 8.50 -17.62
C SER A 89 8.48 8.98 -16.45
N ARG A 90 7.77 8.05 -15.81
CA ARG A 90 6.80 8.33 -14.76
C ARG A 90 6.93 7.34 -13.62
N ARG A 91 7.20 7.90 -12.44
CA ARG A 91 7.05 7.21 -11.15
C ARG A 91 5.70 7.49 -10.53
N PHE A 92 5.10 6.46 -9.93
CA PHE A 92 3.86 6.60 -9.17
C PHE A 92 3.87 5.70 -7.94
N ALA A 93 3.02 6.02 -6.96
CA ALA A 93 2.93 5.29 -5.71
C ALA A 93 1.51 4.75 -5.47
N ILE A 94 1.41 3.63 -4.75
CA ILE A 94 0.16 3.18 -4.14
C ILE A 94 0.39 3.05 -2.64
N HIS A 95 -0.48 3.72 -1.88
CA HIS A 95 -0.52 3.64 -0.43
C HIS A 95 -1.57 2.61 -0.04
N PHE A 96 -1.12 1.44 0.41
CA PHE A 96 -2.02 0.38 0.86
C PHE A 96 -2.23 0.40 2.37
N GLU A 97 -3.49 0.23 2.75
CA GLU A 97 -3.91 -0.22 4.09
C GLU A 97 -4.13 -1.73 4.07
N ILE A 98 -3.79 -2.41 5.17
CA ILE A 98 -4.09 -3.82 5.42
C ILE A 98 -5.11 -3.90 6.55
N LYS A 99 -6.24 -4.56 6.31
CA LYS A 99 -7.27 -4.83 7.32
C LYS A 99 -7.52 -6.33 7.46
N GLN A 100 -6.77 -6.98 8.34
CA GLN A 100 -6.92 -8.43 8.59
C GLN A 100 -8.32 -8.78 9.14
N PRO A 101 -8.76 -10.05 9.10
CA PRO A 101 -10.15 -10.44 9.38
C PRO A 101 -10.74 -9.97 10.73
N LYS A 102 -9.90 -9.74 11.74
CA LYS A 102 -10.30 -9.26 13.07
C LYS A 102 -10.13 -7.75 13.25
N ASP A 103 -9.55 -7.05 12.28
CA ASP A 103 -9.38 -5.61 12.34
C ASP A 103 -10.71 -4.88 12.18
N LYS A 104 -10.65 -3.59 12.50
CA LYS A 104 -11.72 -2.62 12.29
C LYS A 104 -11.13 -1.29 11.89
N PHE A 105 -11.90 -0.49 11.16
CA PHE A 105 -11.65 0.94 11.14
C PHE A 105 -12.08 1.57 12.47
N LYS A 106 -11.40 2.64 12.87
CA LYS A 106 -11.87 3.46 13.98
C LYS A 106 -13.20 4.11 13.59
N ALA A 107 -14.12 4.19 14.55
CA ALA A 107 -15.47 4.74 14.33
C ALA A 107 -15.45 6.19 13.80
N ASP A 108 -14.41 6.95 14.10
CA ASP A 108 -14.23 8.32 13.61
C ASP A 108 -13.96 8.41 12.08
N GLY A 109 -13.58 7.30 11.43
CA GLY A 109 -13.21 7.22 10.03
C GLY A 109 -11.99 8.07 9.62
N VAL A 110 -11.27 8.67 10.58
CA VAL A 110 -10.16 9.60 10.31
C VAL A 110 -9.01 8.87 9.61
N GLN A 111 -8.77 7.61 9.98
CA GLN A 111 -7.74 6.80 9.33
C GLN A 111 -7.99 6.66 7.82
N ALA A 112 -9.20 6.21 7.44
CA ALA A 112 -9.55 5.99 6.04
C ALA A 112 -9.50 7.30 5.23
N ARG A 113 -10.11 8.38 5.74
CA ARG A 113 -10.11 9.69 5.07
C ARG A 113 -8.70 10.30 4.91
N GLY A 114 -7.76 9.91 5.78
CA GLY A 114 -6.38 10.42 5.71
C GLY A 114 -5.56 9.86 4.55
N TYR A 115 -5.90 8.67 4.03
CA TYR A 115 -5.15 8.02 2.95
C TYR A 115 -5.09 8.84 1.65
N PRO A 116 -6.22 9.28 1.04
CA PRO A 116 -6.16 10.05 -0.20
C PRO A 116 -5.41 11.38 -0.01
N LEU A 117 -5.64 12.07 1.12
CA LEU A 117 -4.96 13.32 1.46
C LEU A 117 -3.44 13.15 1.60
N ARG A 118 -3.00 12.02 2.16
CA ARG A 118 -1.58 11.70 2.31
C ARG A 118 -0.95 11.35 0.97
N ALA A 119 -1.61 10.53 0.17
CA ALA A 119 -1.13 10.13 -1.15
C ALA A 119 -0.87 11.36 -2.03
N GLU A 120 -1.85 12.27 -2.11
CA GLU A 120 -1.72 13.55 -2.82
C GLU A 120 -0.61 14.43 -2.22
N CYS A 121 -0.58 14.59 -0.90
CA CYS A 121 0.45 15.39 -0.23
C CYS A 121 1.87 14.90 -0.52
N TRP A 122 2.08 13.58 -0.66
CA TRP A 122 3.42 13.02 -0.89
C TRP A 122 3.86 13.10 -2.35
N VAL A 123 2.94 13.33 -3.29
CA VAL A 123 3.30 13.71 -4.68
C VAL A 123 3.97 15.08 -4.67
N ASP A 124 3.35 16.06 -4.00
CA ASP A 124 3.86 17.44 -3.97
C ASP A 124 5.09 17.60 -3.05
N LYS A 125 5.05 16.96 -1.88
CA LYS A 125 6.00 17.15 -0.78
C LYS A 125 6.36 15.81 -0.14
N PRO A 126 7.10 14.93 -0.85
CA PRO A 126 7.47 13.64 -0.33
C PRO A 126 8.33 13.77 0.94
N PRO A 127 8.09 12.96 1.99
CA PRO A 127 8.99 12.86 3.12
C PRO A 127 10.42 12.47 2.69
N PRO A 128 11.47 12.79 3.47
CA PRO A 128 12.86 12.52 3.08
C PRO A 128 13.21 11.06 2.76
N LYS A 129 12.40 10.11 3.23
CA LYS A 129 12.56 8.66 3.03
C LYS A 129 11.77 8.12 1.83
N VAL A 130 10.94 8.94 1.20
CA VAL A 130 10.07 8.59 0.08
C VAL A 130 10.70 9.11 -1.21
N LEU A 131 10.78 8.26 -2.23
CA LEU A 131 11.28 8.70 -3.54
C LEU A 131 10.32 9.76 -4.12
N PRO A 132 10.84 10.78 -4.82
CA PRO A 132 10.00 11.65 -5.63
C PRO A 132 9.22 10.84 -6.68
N HIS A 133 7.95 11.18 -6.85
CA HIS A 133 7.04 10.54 -7.79
C HIS A 133 6.01 11.56 -8.30
N HIS A 134 5.33 11.24 -9.39
CA HIS A 134 4.49 12.16 -10.13
C HIS A 134 3.00 11.98 -9.83
N ASP A 135 2.61 10.82 -9.31
CA ASP A 135 1.22 10.48 -9.07
C ASP A 135 1.08 9.42 -7.98
N ALA A 136 -0.04 9.40 -7.27
CA ALA A 136 -0.30 8.43 -6.22
C ALA A 136 -1.76 7.98 -6.20
N SER A 137 -2.00 6.73 -5.78
CA SER A 137 -3.33 6.21 -5.47
C SER A 137 -3.35 5.56 -4.08
N THR A 138 -4.56 5.16 -3.69
CA THR A 138 -4.82 4.45 -2.44
C THR A 138 -5.33 3.06 -2.76
N GLY A 139 -4.92 2.09 -1.94
CA GLY A 139 -5.42 0.73 -2.02
C GLY A 139 -5.72 0.15 -0.65
N ILE A 140 -6.54 -0.90 -0.61
CA ILE A 140 -6.83 -1.65 0.60
C ILE A 140 -6.85 -3.15 0.30
N PHE A 141 -6.18 -3.89 1.17
CA PHE A 141 -6.33 -5.34 1.28
C PHE A 141 -7.15 -5.66 2.53
N PHE A 142 -8.24 -6.43 2.39
CA PHE A 142 -9.15 -6.68 3.50
C PHE A 142 -9.85 -8.04 3.38
N SER A 143 -10.48 -8.52 4.45
CA SER A 143 -11.32 -9.73 4.35
C SER A 143 -12.69 -9.41 3.74
N GLU A 144 -13.13 -10.24 2.80
CA GLU A 144 -14.45 -10.17 2.16
C GLU A 144 -15.59 -10.15 3.18
N GLY A 145 -15.47 -10.93 4.26
CA GLY A 145 -16.45 -10.95 5.36
C GLY A 145 -16.62 -9.59 6.06
N LYS A 146 -15.68 -8.65 5.88
CA LYS A 146 -15.72 -7.29 6.43
C LYS A 146 -16.25 -6.25 5.45
N ARG A 147 -16.57 -6.61 4.20
CA ARG A 147 -16.98 -5.64 3.17
C ARG A 147 -18.13 -4.73 3.61
N ALA A 148 -19.19 -5.30 4.17
CA ALA A 148 -20.34 -4.53 4.64
C ALA A 148 -19.97 -3.58 5.80
N GLU A 149 -19.15 -4.04 6.74
CA GLU A 149 -18.62 -3.22 7.84
C GLU A 149 -17.74 -2.08 7.33
N TYR A 150 -16.93 -2.33 6.30
CA TYR A 150 -15.99 -1.36 5.76
C TYR A 150 -16.58 -0.44 4.70
N ALA A 151 -17.79 -0.69 4.21
CA ALA A 151 -18.43 0.09 3.14
C ALA A 151 -18.31 1.62 3.33
N PRO A 152 -18.51 2.21 4.53
CA PRO A 152 -18.36 3.65 4.75
C PRO A 152 -16.93 4.20 4.55
N HIS A 153 -15.94 3.32 4.48
CA HIS A 153 -14.52 3.65 4.38
C HIS A 153 -13.91 3.30 3.02
N LEU A 154 -14.49 2.33 2.31
CA LEU A 154 -13.93 1.78 1.07
C LEU A 154 -13.77 2.84 -0.03
N ASP A 155 -14.61 3.87 -0.08
CA ASP A 155 -14.50 4.94 -1.09
C ASP A 155 -13.22 5.78 -0.98
N ASN A 156 -12.52 5.72 0.15
CA ASN A 156 -11.19 6.35 0.29
C ASN A 156 -10.07 5.56 -0.40
N PHE A 157 -10.37 4.34 -0.89
CA PHE A 157 -9.41 3.42 -1.49
C PHE A 157 -9.84 3.10 -2.93
N GLN A 158 -9.03 3.52 -3.91
CA GLN A 158 -9.32 3.27 -5.32
C GLN A 158 -9.17 1.79 -5.66
N THR A 159 -8.06 1.18 -5.24
CA THR A 159 -7.83 -0.25 -5.37
C THR A 159 -8.41 -0.98 -4.16
N LYS A 160 -9.30 -1.95 -4.40
CA LYS A 160 -9.93 -2.76 -3.34
C LYS A 160 -9.73 -4.23 -3.70
N ILE A 161 -8.98 -4.95 -2.89
CA ILE A 161 -8.66 -6.36 -3.11
C ILE A 161 -8.93 -7.12 -1.82
N THR A 162 -9.65 -8.24 -1.89
CA THR A 162 -9.82 -9.08 -0.70
C THR A 162 -8.79 -10.18 -0.60
N PHE A 163 -8.52 -10.67 0.62
CA PHE A 163 -7.64 -11.82 0.81
C PHE A 163 -8.21 -13.06 0.13
N GLU A 164 -9.54 -13.21 0.14
CA GLU A 164 -10.27 -14.29 -0.52
C GLU A 164 -10.20 -14.19 -2.06
N GLU A 165 -10.09 -12.97 -2.61
CA GLU A 165 -9.72 -12.79 -4.02
C GLU A 165 -8.29 -13.28 -4.29
N ILE A 166 -7.32 -12.94 -3.43
CA ILE A 166 -5.93 -13.41 -3.58
C ILE A 166 -5.85 -14.94 -3.46
N GLU A 167 -6.56 -15.54 -2.50
CA GLU A 167 -6.63 -16.99 -2.30
C GLU A 167 -7.17 -17.72 -3.54
N ARG A 168 -8.11 -17.11 -4.26
CA ARG A 168 -8.70 -17.69 -5.46
C ARG A 168 -7.80 -17.54 -6.69
N GLU A 169 -7.26 -16.34 -6.91
CA GLU A 169 -6.49 -16.04 -8.14
C GLU A 169 -5.00 -16.42 -8.00
N PHE A 170 -4.45 -16.37 -6.79
CA PHE A 170 -3.03 -16.62 -6.48
C PHE A 170 -2.89 -17.46 -5.19
N PRO A 171 -3.41 -18.70 -5.16
CA PRO A 171 -3.45 -19.54 -3.95
C PRO A 171 -2.06 -19.79 -3.33
N HIS A 172 -0.99 -19.78 -4.12
CA HIS A 172 0.39 -19.93 -3.64
C HIS A 172 0.91 -18.75 -2.82
N LEU A 173 0.24 -17.58 -2.88
CA LEU A 173 0.61 -16.37 -2.15
C LEU A 173 -0.11 -16.20 -0.82
N ALA A 174 -1.22 -16.93 -0.62
CA ALA A 174 -2.12 -16.78 0.52
C ALA A 174 -1.58 -17.44 1.80
N GLU A 175 -0.38 -17.05 2.22
CA GLU A 175 0.29 -17.53 3.43
C GLU A 175 -0.02 -16.62 4.63
N TRP A 176 -1.29 -16.37 4.91
CA TRP A 176 -1.73 -15.41 5.94
C TRP A 176 -1.51 -15.91 7.37
N ALA A 177 -1.48 -17.23 7.56
CA ALA A 177 -1.14 -17.89 8.81
C ALA A 177 -0.80 -19.36 8.53
N ARG A 178 0.45 -19.76 8.78
CA ARG A 178 0.76 -21.12 9.24
C ARG A 178 1.15 -21.02 10.71
#